data_AF-A0A2I0NZC0-F1
#
_entry.id   AF-A0A2I0NZC0-F1
#
_cell.length_a   1.000
_cell.length_b   1.000
_cell.length_c   1.000
_cell.angle_alpha   90.00
_cell.angle_beta   90.00
_cell.angle_gamma   90.00
#
_symmetry.space_group_name_H-M   'P 1'
#
loop_
_entity.id
_entity.type
_entity.pdbx_description
1 polymer ?
#
loop_
_entity_poly.entity_id
_entity_poly.type
_entity_poly.pdbx_seq_one_letter_code
_entity_poly.pdbx_strand_id
1 'polypeptide(L)' 'IAENVEAEMLDVILIEALEEHTPEHIYEIDATDMSVPEVADMLDDFIAGKIPARHGSVDWLSVYADLL' A
#
# COMPACT_ATOMS: atom_id res chain seq x y z
N ILE A 1 -15.42 -2.30 10.42
CA ILE A 1 -14.40 -3.34 10.10
C ILE A 1 -14.64 -3.87 8.69
N ALA A 2 -15.83 -4.39 8.35
CA ALA A 2 -16.12 -4.89 7.00
C ALA A 2 -15.83 -3.85 5.90
N GLU A 3 -16.30 -2.62 6.07
CA GLU A 3 -16.02 -1.50 5.14
C GLU A 3 -14.53 -1.27 4.90
N ASN A 4 -13.70 -1.25 5.95
CA ASN A 4 -12.25 -1.07 5.78
C ASN A 4 -11.59 -2.26 5.06
N VAL A 5 -12.10 -3.48 5.25
CA VAL A 5 -11.60 -4.67 4.57
C VAL A 5 -11.97 -4.62 3.08
N GLU A 6 -13.20 -4.24 2.77
CA GLU A 6 -13.66 -4.05 1.39
C GLU A 6 -12.91 -2.90 0.69
N ALA A 7 -12.68 -1.79 1.40
CA ALA A 7 -11.92 -0.65 0.89
C ALA A 7 -10.46 -1.01 0.59
N GLU A 8 -9.82 -1.81 1.45
CA GLU A 8 -8.47 -2.33 1.20
C GLU A 8 -8.44 -3.31 0.02
N MET A 9 -9.44 -4.21 -0.09
CA MET A 9 -9.54 -5.12 -1.22
C MET A 9 -9.68 -4.42 -2.58
N LEU A 10 -10.27 -3.23 -2.58
CA LEU A 10 -10.51 -2.41 -3.76
C LEU A 10 -9.48 -1.27 -3.94
N ASP A 11 -8.45 -1.21 -3.09
CA ASP A 11 -7.42 -0.16 -3.10
C ASP A 11 -7.96 1.27 -3.02
N VAL A 12 -9.09 1.50 -2.34
CA VAL A 12 -9.79 2.81 -2.35
C VAL A 12 -8.87 3.95 -1.93
N ILE A 13 -8.15 3.82 -0.81
CA ILE A 13 -7.25 4.86 -0.32
C ILE A 13 -6.02 5.04 -1.21
N LEU A 14 -5.52 3.96 -1.83
CA LEU A 14 -4.40 4.07 -2.75
C LEU A 14 -4.80 4.81 -4.04
N ILE A 15 -6.00 4.51 -4.56
CA ILE A 15 -6.57 5.21 -5.72
C ILE A 15 -6.74 6.69 -5.39
N GLU A 16 -7.35 7.03 -4.26
CA GLU A 16 -7.51 8.42 -3.81
C GLU A 16 -6.16 9.15 -3.70
N ALA A 17 -5.13 8.49 -3.13
CA ALA A 17 -3.80 9.06 -3.04
C ALA A 17 -3.18 9.34 -4.42
N LEU A 18 -3.33 8.42 -5.37
CA LEU A 18 -2.85 8.57 -6.75
C LEU A 18 -3.60 9.67 -7.53
N GLU A 19 -4.86 9.93 -7.20
CA GLU A 19 -5.65 11.03 -7.78
C GLU A 19 -5.24 12.39 -7.20
N GLU A 20 -4.89 12.47 -5.92
CA GLU A 20 -4.57 13.72 -5.23
C GLU A 20 -3.08 14.10 -5.23
N HIS A 21 -2.18 13.14 -5.45
CA HIS A 21 -0.73 13.34 -5.31
C HIS A 21 0.07 12.84 -6.51
N THR A 22 1.29 13.35 -6.64
CA THR A 22 2.26 12.91 -7.65
C THR A 22 2.68 11.46 -7.35
N PRO A 23 2.53 10.50 -8.30
CA PRO A 23 2.83 9.09 -8.07
C PRO A 23 4.27 8.82 -7.58
N GLU A 24 5.23 9.63 -8.01
CA GLU A 24 6.63 9.54 -7.56
C GLU A 24 6.83 9.86 -6.06
N HIS A 25 5.80 10.37 -5.37
CA HIS A 25 5.80 10.57 -3.93
C HIS A 25 5.04 9.48 -3.15
N ILE A 26 4.53 8.46 -3.82
CA ILE A 26 3.71 7.41 -3.21
C ILE A 26 4.50 6.11 -3.10
N TYR A 27 4.51 5.55 -1.90
CA TYR A 27 5.09 4.24 -1.62
C TYR A 27 4.11 3.38 -0.82
N GLU A 28 3.66 2.30 -1.42
CA GLU A 28 2.83 1.25 -0.84
C GLU A 28 3.72 0.20 -0.15
N ILE A 29 3.44 -0.03 1.13
CA ILE A 29 4.12 -1.02 1.95
C ILE A 29 3.16 -2.20 2.17
N ASP A 30 3.55 -3.38 1.70
CA ASP A 30 2.96 -4.63 2.16
C ASP A 30 3.63 -4.99 3.49
N ALA A 31 2.92 -4.77 4.60
CA ALA A 31 3.43 -5.03 5.94
C ALA A 31 3.15 -6.47 6.42
N THR A 32 2.65 -7.36 5.53
CA THR A 32 2.35 -8.75 5.88
C THR A 32 3.59 -9.45 6.41
N ASP A 33 3.47 -10.08 7.59
CA ASP A 33 4.56 -10.78 8.28
C ASP A 33 5.81 -9.93 8.59
N MET A 34 5.72 -8.60 8.52
CA MET A 34 6.80 -7.68 8.88
C MET A 34 6.73 -7.24 10.34
N SER A 35 7.90 -7.00 10.94
CA SER A 35 8.03 -6.33 12.22
C SER A 35 7.97 -4.80 12.07
N VAL A 36 7.62 -4.11 13.15
CA VAL A 36 7.57 -2.64 13.17
C VAL A 36 8.91 -1.99 12.79
N PRO A 37 10.09 -2.46 13.28
CA PRO A 37 11.37 -1.92 12.84
C PRO A 37 11.63 -2.07 11.34
N GLU A 38 11.25 -3.20 10.74
CA GLU A 38 11.45 -3.43 9.30
C GLU A 38 10.62 -2.45 8.46
N VAL A 39 9.37 -2.20 8.85
CA VAL A 39 8.52 -1.18 8.19
C VAL A 39 9.11 0.22 8.35
N ALA A 40 9.63 0.54 9.54
CA ALA A 40 10.25 1.85 9.82
C ALA A 40 11.51 2.07 8.96
N ASP A 41 12.37 1.07 8.84
CA ASP A 41 13.57 1.13 8.01
C ASP A 41 13.22 1.36 6.52
N MET A 42 12.13 0.75 6.02
CA MET A 42 11.65 0.98 4.66
C MET A 42 11.15 2.42 4.43
N LEU A 43 10.45 2.99 5.42
CA LEU A 43 10.03 4.40 5.36
C LEU A 43 11.24 5.34 5.30
N ASP A 44 12.24 5.11 6.15
CA ASP A 44 13.48 5.90 6.18
C ASP A 44 14.23 5.79 4.84
N ASP A 45 14.29 4.60 4.25
CA ASP A 45 14.94 4.37 2.96
C ASP A 45 14.21 5.05 1.79
N PHE A 46 12.86 5.10 1.81
CA PHE A 46 12.07 5.83 0.81
C PHE A 46 12.26 7.34 0.94
N ILE A 47 12.18 7.88 2.16
CA ILE A 47 12.41 9.30 2.43
C ILE A 47 13.83 9.73 2.02
N ALA A 48 14.83 8.86 2.23
CA ALA A 48 16.20 9.09 1.81
C ALA A 48 16.45 8.90 0.30
N GLY A 49 15.43 8.46 -0.47
CA GLY A 49 15.53 8.22 -1.91
C GLY A 49 16.37 7.00 -2.29
N LYS A 50 16.60 6.06 -1.36
CA LYS A 50 17.35 4.82 -1.61
C LYS A 50 16.51 3.77 -2.33
N ILE A 51 15.20 3.80 -2.13
CA ILE A 51 14.22 2.98 -2.85
C ILE A 51 13.25 3.89 -3.63
N PRO A 52 12.80 3.48 -4.82
CA PRO A 52 11.89 4.29 -5.63
C PRO A 52 10.44 4.21 -5.12
N ALA A 53 9.60 5.12 -5.60
CA ALA A 53 8.14 5.00 -5.46
C ALA A 53 7.65 3.64 -5.99
N ARG A 54 6.63 3.09 -5.35
CA ARG A 54 6.05 1.78 -5.66
C ARG A 54 4.60 1.77 -5.20
N HIS A 55 3.67 1.34 -6.03
CA HIS A 55 2.25 1.28 -5.70
C HIS A 55 1.52 0.30 -6.62
N GLY A 56 0.40 -0.25 -6.16
CA GLY A 56 -0.42 -1.23 -6.90
C GLY A 56 0.28 -2.58 -7.05
N SER A 57 1.08 -2.94 -6.06
CA SER A 57 1.89 -4.16 -6.03
C SER A 57 1.24 -5.30 -5.25
N VAL A 58 0.23 -4.98 -4.43
CA VAL A 58 -0.59 -5.93 -3.69
C VAL A 58 -1.94 -6.06 -4.39
N ASP A 59 -2.46 -7.28 -4.51
CA ASP A 59 -3.76 -7.55 -5.15
C ASP A 59 -4.57 -8.52 -4.29
N TRP A 60 -5.33 -7.95 -3.35
CA TRP A 60 -6.23 -8.71 -2.49
C TRP A 60 -7.50 -9.17 -3.20
N LEU A 61 -7.91 -8.46 -4.25
CA LEU A 61 -9.08 -8.83 -5.05
C LEU A 61 -8.86 -10.20 -5.69
N SER A 62 -7.69 -10.47 -6.24
CA SER A 62 -7.36 -11.79 -6.83
C SER A 62 -7.45 -12.95 -5.84
N VAL A 63 -7.22 -12.69 -4.55
CA VAL A 63 -7.22 -13.70 -3.48
C VAL A 63 -8.62 -13.90 -2.89
N TYR A 64 -9.37 -12.81 -2.78
CA TYR A 64 -10.62 -12.77 -2.01
C TYR A 64 -11.85 -12.37 -2.84
N ALA A 65 -11.76 -12.39 -4.18
CA ALA A 65 -12.87 -12.04 -5.09
C ALA A 65 -14.20 -12.73 -4.74
N ASP A 66 -14.16 -13.96 -4.23
CA ASP A 66 -15.35 -14.73 -3.85
C ASP A 66 -16.06 -14.19 -2.58
N LEU A 67 -15.49 -13.21 -1.90
CA LEU A 67 -16.07 -12.55 -0.71
C LEU A 67 -16.86 -11.27 -1.04
N LEU A 68 -16.83 -10.81 -2.30
CA LEU A 68 -17.65 -9.71 -2.83
C LEU A 68 -19.01 -10.22 -3.34
#